data_AF-A0AAX4HKI1-F1
#
_entry.id   AF-A0AAX4HKI1-F1
#
_cell.length_a   1.000
_cell.length_b   1.000
_cell.length_c   1.000
_cell.angle_alpha   90.00
_cell.angle_beta   90.00
_cell.angle_gamma   90.00
#
_symmetry.space_group_name_H-M   'P 1'
#
loop_
_entity.id
_entity.type
_entity.pdbx_description
1 polymer ?
#
loop_
_entity_poly.entity_id
_entity_poly.type
_entity_poly.pdbx_seq_one_letter_code
_entity_poly.pdbx_strand_id
1 'polypeptide(L)'
;MSTRSARSGKKLFRKTFTYYIPAPPHRKSGYREREFDKIMQGILQTGFEIESLQTQSAGGESGGLFVVAVLKTNSKKIFDRDMNQDLQEEFKLSHTHSSPDIILDEEEDV
;
A
#
# COMPACT_ATOMS: atom_id res chain seq x y z
N MET A 1 24.54 -45.45 -0.49
CA MET A 1 24.76 -44.17 -1.21
C MET A 1 23.49 -43.34 -1.09
N SER A 2 23.51 -42.27 -0.30
CA SER A 2 22.35 -41.39 -0.08
C SER A 2 22.43 -40.21 -1.05
N THR A 3 21.58 -40.19 -2.07
CA THR A 3 21.49 -39.08 -3.01
C THR A 3 20.78 -37.92 -2.33
N ARG A 4 21.54 -36.92 -1.89
CA ARG A 4 20.98 -35.64 -1.44
C ARG A 4 20.27 -34.97 -2.62
N SER A 5 18.95 -35.02 -2.62
CA SER A 5 18.10 -34.22 -3.51
C SER A 5 18.36 -32.74 -3.20
N ALA A 6 19.15 -32.08 -4.03
CA ALA A 6 19.30 -30.63 -3.98
C ALA A 6 17.96 -30.02 -4.43
N ARG A 7 17.07 -29.73 -3.47
CA ARG A 7 15.94 -28.85 -3.73
C ARG A 7 16.52 -27.48 -4.05
N SER A 8 16.67 -27.21 -5.34
CA SER A 8 16.87 -25.86 -5.86
C SER A 8 15.63 -25.05 -5.50
N GLY A 9 15.63 -24.45 -4.31
CA GLY A 9 14.59 -23.53 -3.89
C GLY A 9 14.62 -22.35 -4.84
N LYS A 10 13.52 -22.10 -5.55
CA LYS A 10 13.37 -20.87 -6.35
C LYS A 10 13.64 -19.69 -5.42
N LYS A 11 14.56 -18.80 -5.81
CA LYS A 11 14.90 -17.62 -5.04
C LYS A 11 13.67 -16.72 -4.97
N LEU A 12 13.13 -16.56 -3.76
CA LEU A 12 11.99 -15.70 -3.49
C LEU A 12 12.50 -14.31 -3.10
N PHE A 13 12.00 -13.28 -3.77
CA PHE A 13 12.28 -11.89 -3.44
C PHE A 13 11.12 -11.34 -2.62
N ARG A 14 11.43 -10.59 -1.55
CA ARG A 14 10.45 -10.02 -0.63
C ARG A 14 10.70 -8.53 -0.45
N LYS A 15 9.62 -7.76 -0.35
CA LYS A 15 9.66 -6.33 -0.01
C LYS A 15 8.48 -5.98 0.91
N THR A 16 8.58 -4.86 1.59
CA THR A 16 7.49 -4.31 2.40
C THR A 16 6.82 -3.17 1.65
N PHE A 17 5.50 -3.16 1.67
CA PHE A 17 4.65 -2.04 1.23
C PHE A 17 3.94 -1.48 2.46
N THR A 18 4.00 -0.16 2.64
CA THR A 18 3.36 0.53 3.76
C THR A 18 2.50 1.65 3.21
N TYR A 19 1.24 1.69 3.62
CA TYR A 19 0.31 2.73 3.24
C TYR A 19 -0.44 3.25 4.45
N TYR A 20 -0.61 4.56 4.55
CA TYR A 20 -1.40 5.19 5.60
C TYR A 20 -2.76 5.62 5.03
N ILE A 21 -3.83 5.08 5.59
CA ILE A 21 -5.20 5.50 5.30
C ILE A 21 -5.60 6.46 6.42
N PRO A 22 -5.59 7.78 6.19
CA PRO A 22 -6.06 8.73 7.19
C PRO A 22 -7.55 8.50 7.47
N ALA A 23 -7.96 8.72 8.72
CA ALA A 23 -9.36 8.70 9.09
C ALA A 23 -10.14 9.64 8.17
N PRO A 24 -11.37 9.28 7.80
CA PRO A 24 -12.20 10.15 7.00
C PRO A 24 -12.40 11.46 7.79
N PRO A 25 -12.11 12.63 7.21
CA PRO A 25 -12.60 13.90 7.75
C PRO A 25 -14.12 13.83 7.94
N HIS A 26 -14.66 14.61 8.89
CA HIS A 26 -16.11 14.68 9.13
C HIS A 26 -16.86 15.07 7.86
N ARG A 27 -17.43 14.09 7.13
CA ARG A 27 -18.09 14.27 5.84
C ARG A 27 -19.26 13.29 5.66
N LYS A 28 -20.23 13.66 4.81
CA LYS A 28 -21.46 12.88 4.52
C LYS A 28 -21.28 11.75 3.48
N SER A 29 -20.16 11.65 2.75
CA SER A 29 -19.94 10.65 1.67
C SER A 29 -18.45 10.30 1.44
N GLY A 30 -18.14 9.01 1.19
CA GLY A 30 -16.78 8.41 1.07
C GLY A 30 -16.09 8.63 -0.29
N TYR A 31 -14.85 8.23 -0.56
CA TYR A 31 -14.07 7.05 -0.13
C TYR A 31 -12.57 7.35 -0.31
N ARG A 32 -11.73 7.17 0.71
CA ARG A 32 -10.25 7.18 0.55
C ARG A 32 -9.68 5.76 0.32
N GLU A 33 -10.49 4.70 0.53
CA GLU A 33 -10.04 3.32 0.25
C GLU A 33 -9.78 3.07 -1.24
N ARG A 34 -10.39 3.85 -2.15
CA ARG A 34 -10.20 3.70 -3.61
C ARG A 34 -8.75 3.87 -4.06
N GLU A 35 -7.98 4.71 -3.37
CA GLU A 35 -6.56 4.91 -3.70
C GLU A 35 -5.74 3.68 -3.32
N PHE A 36 -5.96 3.16 -2.11
CA PHE A 36 -5.34 1.92 -1.66
C PHE A 36 -5.69 0.75 -2.59
N ASP A 37 -6.97 0.60 -2.96
CA ASP A 37 -7.43 -0.46 -3.88
C ASP A 37 -6.71 -0.37 -5.24
N LYS A 38 -6.57 0.84 -5.79
CA LYS A 38 -5.88 1.08 -7.06
C LYS A 38 -4.40 0.74 -6.97
N ILE A 39 -3.70 1.20 -5.93
CA ILE A 39 -2.28 0.92 -5.72
C ILE A 39 -2.07 -0.58 -5.55
N MET A 40 -2.87 -1.23 -4.71
CA MET A 40 -2.72 -2.66 -4.51
C MET A 40 -3.02 -3.46 -5.77
N GLN A 41 -4.09 -3.12 -6.50
CA GLN A 41 -4.38 -3.79 -7.76
C GLN A 41 -3.23 -3.65 -8.76
N GLY A 42 -2.64 -2.46 -8.89
CA GLY A 42 -1.48 -2.22 -9.74
C GLY A 42 -0.27 -3.06 -9.33
N ILE A 43 0.05 -3.09 -8.04
CA ILE A 43 1.13 -3.92 -7.49
C ILE A 43 0.90 -5.41 -7.81
N LEU A 44 -0.32 -5.92 -7.63
CA LEU A 44 -0.62 -7.33 -7.92
C LEU A 44 -0.53 -7.64 -9.42
N GLN A 45 -0.96 -6.73 -10.28
CA GLN A 45 -0.87 -6.88 -11.74
C GLN A 45 0.59 -6.90 -12.24
N THR A 46 1.52 -6.28 -11.52
CA THR A 46 2.96 -6.36 -11.87
C THR A 46 3.62 -7.70 -11.54
N GLY A 47 2.93 -8.62 -10.87
CA GLY A 47 3.43 -9.97 -10.56
C GLY A 47 4.04 -10.11 -9.16
N PHE A 48 3.68 -9.19 -8.24
CA PHE A 48 3.84 -9.43 -6.81
C PHE A 48 2.64 -10.19 -6.25
N GLU A 49 2.90 -11.00 -5.24
CA GLU A 49 1.89 -11.69 -4.44
C GLU A 49 1.94 -11.17 -3.02
N ILE A 50 0.80 -11.12 -2.33
CA ILE A 50 0.75 -10.80 -0.90
C ILE A 50 1.21 -12.03 -0.11
N GLU A 51 2.25 -11.86 0.69
CA GLU A 51 2.72 -12.87 1.63
C GLU A 51 2.07 -12.70 3.00
N SER A 52 1.99 -11.47 3.49
CA SER A 52 1.28 -11.14 4.73
C SER A 52 0.71 -9.73 4.66
N LEU A 53 -0.35 -9.51 5.44
CA LEU A 53 -0.99 -8.21 5.60
C LEU A 53 -1.18 -7.97 7.10
N GLN A 54 -0.74 -6.81 7.56
CA GLN A 54 -0.90 -6.35 8.93
C GLN A 54 -1.51 -4.96 8.90
N THR A 55 -2.37 -4.68 9.87
CA THR A 55 -3.00 -3.37 10.02
C THR A 55 -2.83 -2.88 11.44
N GLN A 56 -2.53 -1.60 11.60
CA GLN A 56 -2.41 -0.96 12.90
C GLN A 56 -3.22 0.33 12.92
N SER A 57 -4.13 0.47 13.87
CA SER A 57 -4.85 1.72 14.08
C SER A 57 -3.88 2.78 14.62
N ALA A 58 -3.93 3.97 14.04
CA ALA A 58 -3.34 5.17 14.59
C ALA A 58 -4.46 5.94 15.31
N GLY A 59 -4.38 6.05 16.64
CA GLY A 59 -5.33 6.84 17.44
C GLY A 59 -4.98 8.33 17.47
N GLY A 60 -5.95 9.18 17.83
CA GLY A 60 -5.81 10.64 17.96
C GLY A 60 -6.92 11.40 17.23
N GLU A 61 -6.94 12.74 17.34
CA GLU A 61 -7.88 13.63 16.63
C GLU A 61 -7.77 13.49 15.10
N SER A 62 -6.57 13.17 14.61
CA SER A 62 -6.29 12.85 13.20
C SER A 62 -5.95 11.37 13.02
N GLY A 63 -6.80 10.48 13.56
CA GLY A 63 -6.58 9.04 13.53
C GLY A 63 -6.46 8.45 12.11
N GLY A 64 -6.26 7.14 12.03
CA GLY A 64 -6.17 6.45 10.75
C GLY A 64 -5.79 4.98 10.88
N LEU A 65 -5.40 4.38 9.76
CA LEU A 65 -5.02 2.98 9.65
C LEU A 65 -3.71 2.86 8.88
N PHE A 66 -2.68 2.31 9.51
CA PHE A 66 -1.52 1.79 8.79
C PHE A 66 -1.84 0.43 8.21
N VAL A 67 -1.54 0.25 6.93
CA VAL A 67 -1.58 -1.01 6.22
C VAL A 67 -0.15 -1.38 5.84
N VAL A 68 0.35 -2.50 6.36
CA VAL A 68 1.69 -3.02 6.08
C VAL A 68 1.53 -4.38 5.41
N ALA A 69 1.93 -4.48 4.16
CA ALA A 69 1.92 -5.72 3.40
C ALA A 69 3.35 -6.20 3.11
N VAL A 70 3.63 -7.47 3.36
CA VAL A 70 4.82 -8.13 2.81
C VAL A 70 4.44 -8.69 1.45
N LEU A 71 5.18 -8.28 0.43
CA LEU A 71 4.97 -8.67 -0.94
C LEU A 71 6.12 -9.58 -1.38
N LYS A 72 5.80 -10.62 -2.13
CA LYS A 72 6.79 -11.57 -2.65
C LYS A 72 6.69 -11.70 -4.17
N THR A 73 7.80 -12.01 -4.81
CA THR A 73 7.82 -12.38 -6.23
C THR A 73 8.94 -13.38 -6.49
N ASN A 74 8.76 -14.23 -7.50
CA ASN A 74 9.79 -15.15 -7.99
C ASN A 74 10.66 -14.53 -9.09
N SER A 75 10.31 -13.32 -9.56
CA SER A 75 11.00 -12.65 -10.66
C SER A 75 11.94 -11.56 -10.14
N LYS A 76 13.24 -11.76 -10.35
CA LYS A 76 14.25 -10.74 -10.03
C LYS A 76 13.99 -9.44 -10.80
N LYS A 77 13.56 -9.52 -12.06
CA LYS A 77 13.28 -8.34 -12.89
C LYS A 77 12.18 -7.46 -12.31
N ILE A 78 11.11 -8.07 -11.79
CA ILE A 78 10.00 -7.35 -11.18
C ILE A 78 10.45 -6.71 -9.86
N PHE A 79 11.25 -7.44 -9.08
CA PHE A 79 11.82 -6.92 -7.84
C PHE A 79 12.74 -5.72 -8.09
N ASP A 80 13.66 -5.82 -9.06
CA ASP A 80 14.61 -4.76 -9.39
C ASP A 80 13.89 -3.51 -9.97
N ARG A 81 12.79 -3.70 -10.71
CA ARG A 81 11.97 -2.58 -11.25
C ARG A 81 11.35 -1.73 -10.14
N ASP A 82 10.95 -2.35 -9.02
CA ASP A 82 10.30 -1.64 -7.92
C ASP A 82 11.24 -1.40 -6.72
N MET A 83 12.56 -1.51 -6.92
CA MET A 83 13.52 -1.36 -5.83
C MET A 83 13.44 0.03 -5.16
N ASN A 84 13.03 1.06 -5.91
CA ASN A 84 12.85 2.43 -5.43
C ASN A 84 11.40 2.76 -5.03
N GLN A 85 10.51 1.76 -4.94
CA GLN A 85 9.08 1.94 -4.67
C GLN A 85 8.30 2.71 -5.76
N ASP A 86 8.84 2.74 -6.99
CA ASP A 86 8.27 3.46 -8.13
C ASP A 86 6.82 3.04 -8.43
N LEU A 87 6.42 1.79 -8.17
CA LEU A 87 5.04 1.34 -8.39
C LEU A 87 4.05 2.02 -7.45
N GLN A 88 4.46 2.37 -6.23
CA GLN A 88 3.58 3.08 -5.32
C GLN A 88 3.25 4.47 -5.87
N GLU A 89 4.23 5.14 -6.47
CA GLU A 89 4.05 6.46 -7.07
C GLU A 89 3.29 6.39 -8.40
N GLU A 90 3.54 5.37 -9.21
CA GLU A 90 2.88 5.13 -10.51
C GLU A 90 1.35 5.00 -10.35
N PHE A 91 0.88 4.35 -9.28
CA PHE A 91 -0.54 4.07 -9.07
C PHE A 91 -1.27 5.05 -8.16
N LYS A 92 -0.57 5.98 -7.49
CA LYS A 92 -1.19 7.07 -6.73
C LYS A 92 -2.19 7.82 -7.60
N LEU A 93 -3.31 8.25 -7.01
CA LEU A 93 -4.22 9.13 -7.72
C LEU A 93 -3.54 10.50 -7.79
N SER A 94 -3.31 11.03 -9.00
CA SER A 94 -2.93 12.43 -9.15
C SER A 94 -3.94 13.29 -8.38
N HIS A 95 -3.47 14.26 -7.60
CA HIS A 95 -4.28 15.13 -6.72
C HIS A 95 -5.31 15.97 -7.48
N THR A 96 -6.29 15.36 -8.14
CA THR A 96 -7.27 16.04 -8.99
C THR A 96 -8.71 15.78 -8.56
N HIS A 97 -8.92 15.40 -7.30
CA HIS A 97 -10.24 15.46 -6.69
C HIS A 97 -10.15 16.22 -5.37
N SER A 98 -10.06 17.55 -5.50
CA SER A 98 -10.76 18.45 -4.60
C SER A 98 -12.24 18.07 -4.66
N SER A 99 -12.66 17.12 -3.82
CA SER A 99 -14.10 16.90 -3.63
C SER A 99 -14.69 18.23 -3.13
N PRO A 100 -15.76 18.74 -3.73
CA PRO A 100 -16.34 20.04 -3.37
C PRO A 100 -16.91 20.11 -1.94
N ASP A 101 -16.91 19.00 -1.20
CA ASP A 101 -17.54 18.86 0.12
C ASP A 101 -16.54 18.88 1.30
N ILE A 102 -15.33 19.43 1.13
CA ILE A 102 -14.41 19.63 2.27
C ILE A 102 -14.85 20.90 3.01
N ILE A 103 -15.56 20.73 4.12
CA ILE A 103 -15.66 21.80 5.12
C ILE A 103 -14.30 21.84 5.83
N LEU A 104 -13.58 22.95 5.64
CA LEU A 104 -12.42 23.27 6.46
C LEU A 104 -13.01 23.95 7.70
N ASP A 105 -12.89 23.30 8.85
CA ASP A 105 -13.12 23.99 10.12
C ASP A 105 -11.96 24.99 10.24
N GLU A 106 -12.28 26.28 10.05
CA GLU A 106 -11.33 27.37 10.32
C GLU A 106 -11.04 27.33 11.83
N GLU A 107 -9.78 27.15 12.21
CA GLU A 107 -9.36 27.25 13.60
C GLU A 107 -9.65 28.67 14.09
N GLU A 108 -10.55 28.81 15.07
CA GLU A 108 -10.69 30.04 15.84
C GLU A 108 -9.42 30.23 16.68
N ASP A 109 -8.54 31.11 16.21
CA ASP A 109 -7.48 31.71 17.03
C ASP A 109 -8.15 32.44 18.23
N VAL A 110 -7.96 31.91 19.44
CA VAL A 110 -8.27 32.60 20.71
C VAL A 110 -6.98 32.90 21.47
#